data_AF-A0A4Y2BMZ6-F1
#
_entry.id   AF-A0A4Y2BMZ6-F1
#
_cell.length_a   1.000
_cell.length_b   1.000
_cell.length_c   1.000
_cell.angle_alpha   90.00
_cell.angle_beta   90.00
_cell.angle_gamma   90.00
#
_symmetry.space_group_name_H-M   'P 1'
#
loop_
_entity.id
_entity.type
_entity.pdbx_description
1 polymer ?
#
loop_
_entity_poly.entity_id
_entity_poly.type
_entity_poly.pdbx_seq_one_letter_code
_entity_poly.pdbx_strand_id
1 'polypeptide(L)'
;MFKTIADPTDCEVRSVIRFLNAKNVKPAEIHRQLVEIYGENAMTDGMVRKWVRQFNDGRTNVHDEARSWRPSVVSDGLVAKVNKKIRENSRFTIRMLCDEFPQISKTVLHGIVINRLNYRKLCSRWVPKMLTDVHKTKGLSSALTFLIQYSEKGNEFLNKIVTGDETWVCPVTPNNSR
;
A
#
# COMPACT_ATOMS: atom_id res chain seq x y z
N MET A 1 24.41 49.77 2.44
CA MET A 1 24.82 48.35 2.40
C MET A 1 23.55 47.53 2.60
N PHE A 2 23.13 46.76 1.60
CA PHE A 2 21.95 45.89 1.76
C PHE A 2 22.29 44.75 2.72
N LYS A 3 21.29 44.30 3.49
CA LYS A 3 21.46 43.13 4.35
C LYS A 3 21.40 41.89 3.47
N THR A 4 22.46 41.09 3.47
CA THR A 4 22.49 39.80 2.79
C THR A 4 21.57 38.82 3.53
N ILE A 5 20.70 38.14 2.80
CA ILE A 5 19.87 37.06 3.32
C ILE A 5 20.69 35.77 3.23
N ALA A 6 20.96 35.13 4.36
CA ALA A 6 21.66 33.85 4.41
C ALA A 6 20.71 32.69 4.07
N ASP A 7 21.21 31.71 3.31
CA ASP A 7 20.55 30.44 2.99
C ASP A 7 19.08 30.55 2.52
N PRO A 8 18.81 31.29 1.42
CA PRO A 8 17.46 31.40 0.89
C PRO A 8 16.95 30.06 0.38
N THR A 9 15.66 29.80 0.58
CA THR A 9 15.03 28.64 -0.06
C THR A 9 14.86 28.87 -1.55
N ASP A 10 14.95 27.79 -2.33
CA ASP A 10 14.75 27.82 -3.78
C ASP A 10 13.44 28.52 -4.20
N CYS A 11 12.34 28.29 -3.46
CA CYS A 11 11.05 28.89 -3.78
C CYS A 11 10.99 30.40 -3.48
N GLU A 12 11.74 30.89 -2.50
CA GLU A 12 11.87 32.33 -2.22
C GLU A 12 12.58 33.05 -3.38
N VAL A 13 13.74 32.53 -3.81
CA VAL A 13 14.49 33.12 -4.94
C VAL A 13 13.65 33.13 -6.21
N ARG A 14 12.94 32.03 -6.50
CA ARG A 14 12.05 31.93 -7.67
C ARG A 14 10.84 32.86 -7.58
N SER A 15 10.34 33.15 -6.38
CA SER A 15 9.27 34.13 -6.17
C SER A 15 9.74 35.55 -6.49
N VAL A 16 10.97 35.90 -6.10
CA VAL A 16 11.58 37.19 -6.46
C VAL A 16 11.81 37.29 -7.97
N ILE A 17 12.25 36.22 -8.63
CA ILE A 17 12.37 36.16 -10.10
C ILE A 17 11.02 36.44 -10.74
N ARG A 18 9.95 35.79 -10.27
CA ARG A 18 8.60 35.99 -10.80
C ARG A 18 8.15 37.45 -10.65
N PHE A 19 8.38 38.05 -9.49
CA PHE A 19 8.06 39.45 -9.21
C PHE A 19 8.83 40.41 -10.12
N LEU A 20 10.14 40.25 -10.26
CA LEU A 20 10.97 41.12 -11.10
C LEU A 20 10.68 40.92 -12.59
N ASN A 21 10.37 39.69 -13.01
CA ASN A 21 9.93 39.41 -14.37
C ASN A 21 8.60 40.11 -14.70
N ALA A 22 7.63 40.11 -13.78
CA ALA A 22 6.38 40.85 -13.94
C ALA A 22 6.57 42.37 -14.04
N LYS A 23 7.67 42.90 -13.49
CA LYS A 23 8.10 44.30 -13.66
C LYS A 23 8.88 44.55 -14.96
N ASN A 24 8.97 43.57 -15.86
CA ASN A 24 9.72 43.62 -17.12
C ASN A 24 11.22 43.91 -16.94
N VAL A 25 11.82 43.48 -15.82
CA VAL A 25 13.27 43.59 -15.60
C VAL A 25 13.98 42.54 -16.46
N LYS A 26 15.07 42.95 -17.13
CA LYS A 26 15.85 42.03 -17.98
C LYS A 26 16.48 40.91 -17.14
N PRO A 27 16.57 39.65 -17.62
CA PRO A 27 17.10 38.53 -16.85
C PRO A 27 18.51 38.74 -16.26
N ALA A 28 19.40 39.42 -17.00
CA ALA A 28 20.74 39.74 -16.51
C ALA A 28 20.72 40.69 -15.30
N GLU A 29 19.77 41.62 -15.27
CA GLU A 29 19.58 42.56 -14.17
C GLU A 29 18.92 41.86 -12.96
N ILE A 30 18.00 40.92 -13.22
CA ILE A 30 17.45 40.03 -12.18
C ILE A 30 18.58 39.25 -11.50
N HIS A 31 19.48 38.63 -12.27
CA HIS A 31 20.62 37.89 -11.71
C HIS A 31 21.53 38.80 -10.87
N ARG A 32 21.83 40.02 -11.34
CA ARG A 32 22.63 40.99 -10.57
C ARG A 32 22.01 41.33 -9.22
N GLN A 33 20.70 41.60 -9.18
CA GLN A 33 19.97 41.90 -7.94
C GLN A 33 19.89 40.68 -7.01
N LEU A 34 19.78 39.47 -7.56
CA LEU A 34 19.80 38.25 -6.76
C LEU A 34 21.16 38.03 -6.10
N VAL A 35 22.26 38.21 -6.84
CA VAL A 35 23.63 38.07 -6.29
C VAL A 35 23.90 39.11 -5.20
N GLU A 36 23.40 40.35 -5.36
CA GLU A 36 23.56 41.42 -4.37
C GLU A 36 22.85 41.12 -3.03
N ILE A 37 21.67 40.48 -3.07
CA ILE A 37 20.83 40.23 -1.88
C ILE A 37 21.05 38.85 -1.28
N TYR A 38 21.23 37.82 -2.11
CA TYR A 38 21.28 36.41 -1.71
C TYR A 38 22.67 35.76 -1.85
N GLY A 39 23.64 36.47 -2.43
CA GLY A 39 25.01 35.98 -2.64
C GLY A 39 25.19 35.19 -3.94
N GLU A 40 26.46 34.99 -4.32
CA GLU A 40 26.86 34.37 -5.61
C GLU A 40 26.36 32.92 -5.78
N ASN A 41 26.15 32.20 -4.68
CA ASN A 41 25.77 30.79 -4.69
C ASN A 41 24.25 30.54 -4.78
N ALA A 42 23.42 31.60 -4.74
CA ALA A 42 21.97 31.45 -4.64
C ALA A 42 21.34 30.86 -5.90
N MET A 43 21.71 31.34 -7.09
CA MET A 43 21.19 30.83 -8.35
C MET A 43 22.05 31.27 -9.54
N THR A 44 22.37 30.35 -10.45
CA THR A 44 23.12 30.69 -11.66
C THR A 44 22.29 31.47 -12.67
N ASP A 45 22.94 32.36 -13.43
CA ASP A 45 22.34 33.15 -14.52
C ASP A 45 21.55 32.28 -15.53
N GLY A 46 22.04 31.07 -15.83
CA GLY A 46 21.33 30.11 -16.68
C GLY A 46 20.00 29.65 -16.08
N MET A 47 19.94 29.43 -14.77
CA MET A 47 18.72 29.02 -14.07
C MET A 47 17.73 30.19 -13.97
N VAL A 48 18.21 31.42 -13.75
CA VAL A 48 17.37 32.63 -13.79
C VAL A 48 16.70 32.79 -15.16
N ARG A 49 17.46 32.68 -16.26
CA ARG A 49 16.90 32.72 -17.62
C ARG A 49 15.87 31.62 -17.87
N LYS A 50 16.12 30.40 -17.38
CA LYS A 50 15.18 29.28 -17.48
C LYS A 50 13.86 29.59 -16.76
N TRP A 51 13.92 30.12 -15.53
CA TRP A 51 12.71 30.49 -14.77
C TRP A 51 11.94 31.63 -15.41
N VAL A 52 12.64 32.67 -15.89
CA VAL A 52 12.00 33.77 -16.64
C VAL A 52 11.24 33.23 -17.86
N ARG A 53 11.86 32.33 -18.64
CA ARG A 53 11.20 31.69 -19.78
C ARG A 53 9.94 30.93 -19.35
N GLN A 54 10.02 30.12 -18.29
CA GLN A 54 8.86 29.37 -17.81
C GLN A 54 7.72 30.28 -17.31
N PHE A 55 8.04 31.40 -16.65
CA PHE A 55 7.03 32.37 -16.24
C PHE A 55 6.39 33.08 -17.45
N ASN A 56 7.16 33.37 -18.49
CA ASN A 56 6.63 33.92 -19.75
C ASN A 56 5.77 32.89 -20.51
N ASP A 57 6.09 31.61 -20.40
CA ASP A 57 5.32 30.49 -20.94
C ASP A 57 4.05 30.20 -20.09
N GLY A 58 3.74 31.02 -19.08
CA GLY A 58 2.50 30.96 -18.30
C GLY A 58 2.55 30.12 -17.01
N ARG A 59 3.73 29.62 -16.61
CA ARG A 59 3.88 28.92 -15.32
C ARG A 59 3.58 29.87 -14.16
N THR A 60 2.78 29.43 -13.20
CA THR A 60 2.47 30.21 -11.98
C THR A 60 3.06 29.61 -10.70
N ASN A 61 3.48 28.34 -10.73
CA ASN A 61 4.04 27.65 -9.57
C ASN A 61 5.56 27.86 -9.46
N VAL A 62 6.03 28.31 -8.30
CA VAL A 62 7.45 28.53 -7.97
C VAL A 62 8.16 27.27 -7.44
N HIS A 63 7.39 26.25 -7.05
CA HIS A 63 7.94 24.98 -6.59
C HIS A 63 8.33 24.09 -7.77
N ASP A 64 9.25 23.16 -7.52
CA ASP A 64 9.55 22.09 -8.47
C ASP A 64 8.30 21.28 -8.77
N GLU A 65 8.14 20.90 -10.04
CA GLU A 65 7.13 19.90 -10.39
C GLU A 65 7.49 18.57 -9.75
N ALA A 66 6.46 17.76 -9.44
CA ALA A 66 6.68 16.41 -8.98
C ALA A 66 7.56 15.69 -9.99
N ARG A 67 8.79 15.35 -9.58
CA ARG A 67 9.71 14.60 -10.44
C ARG A 67 9.01 13.29 -10.80
N SER A 68 8.91 13.03 -12.10
CA SER A 68 8.56 11.70 -12.57
C SER A 68 9.66 10.75 -12.10
N TRP A 69 9.39 10.03 -11.01
CA TRP A 69 10.26 8.95 -10.59
C TRP A 69 10.36 7.92 -11.72
N ARG A 70 11.44 7.14 -11.72
CA ARG A 70 11.64 6.03 -12.67
C ARG A 70 10.34 5.21 -12.74
N PRO A 71 9.79 4.92 -13.94
CA PRO A 71 8.55 4.16 -14.05
C PRO A 71 8.65 2.89 -13.22
N SER A 72 7.73 2.73 -12.27
CA SER A 72 7.63 1.51 -11.49
C SER A 72 7.47 0.34 -12.46
N VAL A 73 8.36 -0.66 -12.37
CA VAL A 73 8.24 -1.92 -13.11
C VAL A 73 6.89 -2.59 -12.83
N VAL A 74 6.27 -2.25 -11.70
CA VAL A 74 4.91 -2.65 -11.34
C VAL A 74 3.90 -1.66 -11.92
N SER A 75 3.29 -2.05 -13.04
CA SER A 75 2.10 -1.41 -13.61
C SER A 75 0.83 -1.91 -12.91
N ASP A 76 -0.19 -1.06 -12.81
CA ASP A 76 -1.51 -1.44 -12.26
C ASP A 76 -2.15 -2.60 -13.01
N GLY A 77 -1.91 -2.71 -14.33
CA GLY A 77 -2.36 -3.84 -15.14
C GLY A 77 -1.73 -5.17 -14.72
N LEU A 78 -0.46 -5.16 -14.29
CA LEU A 78 0.21 -6.35 -13.75
C LEU A 78 -0.37 -6.72 -12.38
N VAL A 79 -0.59 -5.73 -11.52
CA VAL A 79 -1.20 -5.94 -10.19
C VAL A 79 -2.59 -6.58 -10.32
N ALA A 80 -3.40 -6.11 -11.27
CA ALA A 80 -4.72 -6.69 -11.53
C ALA A 80 -4.64 -8.16 -12.01
N LYS A 81 -3.69 -8.48 -12.90
CA LYS A 81 -3.48 -9.86 -13.37
C LYS A 81 -3.05 -10.81 -12.25
N VAL A 82 -2.10 -10.37 -11.40
CA VAL A 82 -1.66 -11.13 -10.23
C VAL A 82 -2.82 -11.36 -9.27
N ASN A 83 -3.61 -10.33 -8.98
CA ASN A 83 -4.78 -10.42 -8.11
C ASN A 83 -5.83 -11.40 -8.65
N LYS A 84 -6.09 -11.39 -9.97
CA LYS A 84 -7.01 -12.32 -10.62
C LYS A 84 -6.59 -13.78 -10.38
N LYS A 85 -5.31 -14.11 -10.59
CA LYS A 85 -4.78 -15.46 -10.38
C LYS A 85 -4.89 -15.94 -8.93
N ILE A 86 -4.64 -15.05 -7.97
CA ILE A 86 -4.80 -15.35 -6.54
C ILE A 86 -6.27 -15.59 -6.17
N ARG A 87 -7.21 -14.88 -6.80
CA ARG A 87 -8.65 -15.06 -6.55
C ARG A 87 -9.21 -16.34 -7.16
N GLU A 88 -8.69 -16.76 -8.30
CA GLU A 88 -9.06 -18.05 -8.93
C GLU A 88 -8.67 -19.24 -8.04
N ASN A 89 -7.56 -19.14 -7.30
CA ASN A 89 -7.12 -20.18 -6.38
C ASN A 89 -6.55 -19.56 -5.10
N SER A 90 -7.29 -19.63 -4.00
CA SER A 90 -6.85 -19.08 -2.71
C SER A 90 -5.61 -19.75 -2.11
N ARG A 91 -5.20 -20.92 -2.64
CA ARG A 91 -3.98 -21.64 -2.24
C ARG A 91 -2.78 -21.35 -3.15
N PHE A 92 -2.86 -20.33 -3.99
CA PHE A 92 -1.78 -19.98 -4.91
C PHE A 92 -0.51 -19.59 -4.16
N THR A 93 0.63 -20.17 -4.56
CA THR A 93 1.93 -19.89 -3.95
C THR A 93 2.72 -18.86 -4.74
N ILE A 94 3.68 -18.20 -4.09
CA ILE A 94 4.62 -17.30 -4.79
C ILE A 94 5.40 -18.04 -5.89
N ARG A 95 5.69 -19.34 -5.72
CA ARG A 95 6.36 -20.14 -6.76
C ARG A 95 5.50 -20.27 -8.00
N MET A 96 4.22 -20.63 -7.83
CA MET A 96 3.27 -20.70 -8.94
C MET A 96 3.09 -19.35 -9.65
N LEU A 97 3.17 -18.22 -8.93
CA LEU A 97 3.20 -16.90 -9.57
C LEU A 97 4.45 -16.67 -10.41
N CYS A 98 5.62 -17.15 -9.97
CA CYS A 98 6.84 -17.03 -10.75
C CYS A 98 6.74 -17.86 -12.04
N ASP A 99 6.13 -19.05 -11.96
CA ASP A 99 5.93 -19.93 -13.12
C ASP A 99 4.95 -19.30 -14.13
N GLU A 100 3.90 -18.62 -13.66
CA GLU A 100 2.92 -17.93 -14.51
C GLU A 100 3.46 -16.61 -15.10
N PHE A 101 4.36 -15.93 -14.38
CA PHE A 101 4.93 -14.63 -14.76
C PHE A 101 6.47 -14.69 -14.80
N PRO A 102 7.08 -15.47 -15.71
CA PRO A 102 8.53 -15.68 -15.74
C PRO A 102 9.33 -14.40 -16.02
N GLN A 103 8.72 -13.42 -16.69
CA GLN A 103 9.33 -12.11 -16.96
C GLN A 103 9.42 -11.20 -15.74
N ILE A 104 8.77 -11.55 -14.62
CA ILE A 104 8.76 -10.74 -13.40
C ILE A 104 9.58 -11.45 -12.32
N SER A 105 10.48 -10.72 -11.67
CA SER A 105 11.25 -11.29 -10.58
C SER A 105 10.38 -11.68 -9.39
N LYS A 106 10.78 -12.75 -8.69
CA LYS A 106 10.12 -13.24 -7.47
C LYS A 106 9.92 -12.14 -6.41
N THR A 107 10.92 -11.29 -6.22
CA THR A 107 10.88 -10.20 -5.23
C THR A 107 9.80 -9.17 -5.57
N VAL A 108 9.64 -8.85 -6.85
CA VAL A 108 8.60 -7.92 -7.33
C VAL A 108 7.21 -8.54 -7.14
N LEU A 109 7.01 -9.80 -7.53
CA LEU A 109 5.75 -10.51 -7.29
C LEU A 109 5.39 -10.57 -5.80
N HIS A 110 6.36 -10.88 -4.94
CA HIS A 110 6.18 -10.88 -3.50
C HIS A 110 5.78 -9.49 -2.97
N GLY A 111 6.44 -8.43 -3.45
CA GLY A 111 6.10 -7.04 -3.11
C GLY A 111 4.70 -6.65 -3.58
N ILE A 112 4.25 -7.11 -4.75
CA ILE A 112 2.88 -6.89 -5.23
C ILE A 112 1.87 -7.55 -4.28
N VAL A 113 2.09 -8.81 -3.92
CA VAL A 113 1.16 -9.57 -3.06
C VAL A 113 1.03 -8.95 -1.68
N ILE A 114 2.15 -8.59 -1.04
CA ILE A 114 2.16 -8.08 0.34
C ILE A 114 1.90 -6.57 0.40
N ASN A 115 2.62 -5.76 -0.39
CA ASN A 115 2.59 -4.31 -0.20
C ASN A 115 1.47 -3.64 -1.01
N ARG A 116 1.16 -4.15 -2.21
CA ARG A 116 0.14 -3.55 -3.09
C ARG A 116 -1.24 -4.14 -2.84
N LEU A 117 -1.33 -5.46 -2.77
CA LEU A 117 -2.60 -6.19 -2.58
C LEU A 117 -2.92 -6.49 -1.12
N ASN A 118 -1.95 -6.34 -0.20
CA ASN A 118 -2.11 -6.58 1.24
C ASN A 118 -2.61 -7.99 1.59
N TYR A 119 -2.24 -9.00 0.80
CA TYR A 119 -2.51 -10.40 1.14
C TYR A 119 -1.54 -10.89 2.21
N ARG A 120 -2.06 -11.74 3.10
CA ARG A 120 -1.25 -12.45 4.10
C ARG A 120 -1.40 -13.95 3.95
N LYS A 121 -0.31 -14.67 4.20
CA LYS A 121 -0.31 -16.13 4.24
C LYS A 121 -0.98 -16.59 5.54
N LEU A 122 -2.00 -17.43 5.41
CA LEU A 122 -2.66 -18.10 6.53
C LEU A 122 -2.51 -19.61 6.38
N CYS A 123 -2.42 -20.31 7.50
CA CYS A 123 -2.49 -21.77 7.52
C CYS A 123 -3.95 -22.21 7.39
N SER A 124 -4.19 -23.27 6.60
CA SER A 124 -5.52 -23.88 6.54
C SER A 124 -5.88 -24.48 7.90
N ARG A 125 -7.14 -24.35 8.31
CA ARG A 125 -7.65 -25.02 9.51
C ARG A 125 -7.88 -26.50 9.20
N TRP A 126 -7.58 -27.36 10.16
CA TRP A 126 -7.87 -28.78 10.04
C TRP A 126 -9.39 -28.99 10.11
N VAL A 127 -9.92 -29.78 9.18
CA VAL A 127 -11.35 -30.13 9.13
C VAL A 127 -11.46 -31.62 9.42
N PRO A 128 -12.16 -32.04 10.49
CA PRO A 128 -12.17 -33.44 10.92
C PRO A 128 -12.67 -34.44 9.89
N LYS A 129 -13.59 -34.01 9.02
CA LYS A 129 -14.22 -34.89 8.03
C LYS A 129 -14.63 -34.12 6.78
N MET A 130 -14.44 -34.75 5.63
CA MET A 130 -15.01 -34.28 4.37
C MET A 130 -16.51 -34.58 4.35
N LEU A 131 -17.33 -33.54 4.46
CA LEU A 131 -18.78 -33.68 4.44
C LEU A 131 -19.30 -33.79 3.01
N THR A 132 -20.18 -34.77 2.79
CA THR A 132 -20.99 -34.90 1.58
C THR A 132 -22.16 -33.93 1.65
N ASP A 133 -22.82 -33.68 0.52
CA ASP A 133 -23.95 -32.75 0.51
C ASP A 133 -25.13 -33.26 1.35
N VAL A 134 -25.34 -34.58 1.42
CA VAL A 134 -26.32 -35.19 2.33
C VAL A 134 -26.01 -34.86 3.81
N HIS A 135 -24.73 -34.98 4.23
CA HIS A 135 -24.33 -34.62 5.59
C HIS A 135 -24.57 -33.13 5.87
N LYS A 136 -24.28 -32.24 4.91
CA LYS A 136 -24.50 -30.79 5.05
C LYS A 136 -25.97 -30.46 5.17
N THR A 137 -26.82 -31.04 4.31
CA THR A 137 -28.27 -30.80 4.34
C THR A 137 -28.87 -31.28 5.66
N LYS A 138 -28.48 -32.47 6.14
CA LYS A 138 -28.91 -32.98 7.44
C LYS A 138 -28.44 -32.06 8.58
N GLY A 139 -27.18 -31.65 8.56
CA GLY A 139 -26.62 -30.72 9.55
C GLY A 139 -27.36 -29.38 9.59
N LEU A 140 -27.63 -28.79 8.42
CA LEU A 140 -28.38 -27.54 8.31
C LEU A 140 -29.83 -27.68 8.79
N SER A 141 -30.50 -28.77 8.40
CA SER A 141 -31.87 -29.04 8.82
C SER A 141 -31.97 -29.18 10.34
N SER A 142 -31.08 -29.96 10.97
CA SER A 142 -31.04 -30.08 12.42
C SER A 142 -30.74 -28.74 13.10
N ALA A 143 -29.73 -27.99 12.62
CA ALA A 143 -29.39 -26.69 13.17
C ALA A 143 -30.56 -25.68 13.07
N LEU A 144 -31.30 -25.69 11.97
CA LEU A 144 -32.48 -24.85 11.78
C LEU A 144 -33.59 -25.21 12.77
N THR A 145 -33.86 -26.50 12.99
CA THR A 145 -34.83 -26.94 14.00
C THR A 145 -34.45 -26.47 15.40
N PHE A 146 -33.17 -26.59 15.79
CA PHE A 146 -32.67 -26.09 17.06
C PHE A 146 -32.79 -24.56 17.17
N LEU A 147 -32.50 -23.83 16.10
CA LEU A 147 -32.61 -22.38 16.05
C LEU A 147 -34.07 -21.90 16.23
N ILE A 148 -35.02 -22.54 15.55
CA ILE A 148 -36.44 -22.23 15.66
C ILE A 148 -36.92 -22.50 17.10
N GLN A 149 -36.61 -23.67 17.66
CA GLN A 149 -36.99 -23.99 19.04
C GLN A 149 -36.40 -23.00 20.06
N TYR A 150 -35.16 -22.57 19.85
CA TYR A 150 -34.55 -21.53 20.67
C TYR A 150 -35.26 -20.18 20.51
N SER A 151 -35.69 -19.81 19.30
CA SER A 151 -36.44 -18.57 19.09
C SER A 151 -37.80 -18.55 19.80
N GLU A 152 -38.45 -19.70 19.95
CA GLU A 152 -39.77 -19.81 20.61
C GLU A 152 -39.65 -19.90 22.13
N LYS A 153 -38.67 -20.65 22.65
CA LYS A 153 -38.57 -21.03 24.07
C LYS A 153 -37.43 -20.36 24.82
N GLY A 154 -36.55 -19.66 24.10
CA GLY A 154 -35.39 -18.96 24.66
C GLY A 154 -34.50 -19.86 25.52
N ASN A 155 -33.98 -19.30 26.61
CA ASN A 155 -33.05 -20.00 27.50
C ASN A 155 -33.67 -21.17 28.27
N GLU A 156 -34.99 -21.24 28.41
CA GLU A 156 -35.64 -22.37 29.09
C GLU A 156 -35.42 -23.68 28.33
N PHE A 157 -35.32 -23.62 27.00
CA PHE A 157 -34.96 -24.76 26.17
C PHE A 157 -33.54 -25.24 26.44
N LEU A 158 -32.57 -24.33 26.48
CA LEU A 158 -31.17 -24.68 26.72
C LEU A 158 -30.96 -25.31 28.10
N ASN A 159 -31.70 -24.84 29.12
CA ASN A 159 -31.64 -25.36 30.48
C ASN A 159 -32.11 -26.82 30.60
N LYS A 160 -32.82 -27.35 29.59
CA LYS A 160 -33.30 -28.74 29.55
C LYS A 160 -32.34 -29.68 28.81
N ILE A 161 -31.29 -29.15 28.17
CA ILE A 161 -30.34 -29.95 27.40
C ILE A 161 -29.22 -30.43 28.33
N VAL A 162 -29.01 -31.74 28.38
CA VAL A 162 -27.84 -32.38 29.00
C VAL A 162 -27.02 -33.02 27.89
N THR A 163 -25.74 -32.68 27.78
CA THR A 163 -24.82 -33.25 26.79
C THR A 163 -23.73 -34.07 27.46
N GLY A 164 -23.20 -35.07 26.74
CA GLY A 164 -22.07 -35.87 27.16
C GLY A 164 -21.29 -36.35 25.93
N ASP A 165 -19.97 -36.46 26.07
CA ASP A 165 -19.07 -37.00 25.04
C ASP A 165 -17.90 -37.71 25.73
N GLU A 166 -17.25 -38.63 25.04
CA GLU A 166 -16.10 -39.39 25.53
C GLU A 166 -14.82 -38.84 24.91
N THR A 167 -13.81 -38.54 25.74
CA THR A 167 -12.50 -38.07 25.27
C THR A 167 -11.40 -39.00 25.77
N TRP A 168 -10.53 -39.42 24.86
CA TRP A 168 -9.35 -40.20 25.19
C TRP A 168 -8.34 -39.34 25.97
N VAL A 169 -7.91 -39.82 27.14
CA VAL A 169 -6.85 -39.20 27.94
C VAL A 169 -5.62 -40.10 27.90
N CYS A 170 -4.51 -39.58 27.38
CA CYS A 170 -3.23 -40.29 27.37
C CYS A 170 -2.50 -40.06 28.71
N PRO A 171 -2.23 -41.11 29.51
CA PRO A 171 -1.49 -40.94 30.76
C PRO A 171 -0.03 -40.57 30.48
N VAL A 172 0.48 -39.57 31.19
CA VAL A 172 1.91 -39.21 31.14
C VAL A 172 2.68 -40.24 31.97
N THR A 173 3.49 -41.07 31.34
CA THR A 173 4.50 -41.85 32.07
C THR A 173 5.70 -40.94 32.37
N PRO A 174 6.02 -40.66 33.64
CA PRO A 174 7.24 -39.92 33.96
C PRO A 174 8.44 -40.72 33.45
N ASN A 175 9.27 -40.08 32.62
CA ASN A 175 10.50 -40.67 32.12
C ASN A 175 11.39 -41.01 33.31
N ASN A 176 11.48 -42.30 33.66
CA ASN A 176 12.56 -42.81 34.49
C ASN A 176 13.80 -42.90 33.61
N SER A 177 14.44 -41.75 33.38
CA SER A 177 15.82 -41.69 32.91
C SER A 177 16.70 -42.35 33.98
N ARG A 178 17.13 -43.58 33.71
CA ARG A 178 18.30 -44.21 34.34
C ARG A 178 19.57 -43.79 33.60
#